data_AF-A0A6A6YYH0-F1
#
_entry.id   AF-A0A6A6YYH0-F1
#
_cell.length_a   1.000
_cell.length_b   1.000
_cell.length_c   1.000
_cell.angle_alpha   90.00
_cell.angle_beta   90.00
_cell.angle_gamma   90.00
#
_symmetry.space_group_name_H-M   'P 1'
#
loop_
_entity.id
_entity.type
_entity.pdbx_description
1 polymer ?
#
loop_
_entity_poly.entity_id
_entity_poly.type
_entity_poly.pdbx_seq_one_letter_code
_entity_poly.pdbx_strand_id
1 'polypeptide(L)'
;MLRGVRFLRSSEDRCYWIFFPRFWSFATLSPQKSASPDYSARHIPTNLEQHPRNFGIFQYKDKHQKEVFEFTSTYNVIATPKQVVNYISVATGGLKGAIGYYSYGINSKDNVICYDITLKGFKGEQVLAYEYRLAFPNPMDDGPVRNSVGCLKGPFKTGVLVVGVDTADGFHIKQIEENAEAFFTDMHSSLAVPGTVRGQLSR
;
A
#
# COMPACT_ATOMS: atom_id res chain seq x y z
N MET A 1 22.22 -7.20 17.55
CA MET A 1 21.00 -8.03 17.55
C MET A 1 20.05 -7.40 16.53
N LEU A 2 19.92 -7.99 15.34
CA LEU A 2 19.20 -7.38 14.21
C LEU A 2 17.80 -8.01 14.10
N ARG A 3 16.79 -7.15 13.95
CA ARG A 3 15.37 -7.54 13.88
C ARG A 3 15.06 -8.15 12.49
N GLY A 4 14.50 -9.35 12.50
CA GLY A 4 14.03 -10.05 11.29
C GLY A 4 12.89 -9.30 10.59
N VAL A 5 12.77 -9.53 9.28
CA VAL A 5 11.65 -9.03 8.48
C VAL A 5 10.36 -9.64 9.03
N ARG A 6 9.56 -8.82 9.70
CA ARG A 6 8.28 -9.24 10.25
C ARG A 6 7.24 -9.07 9.16
N PHE A 7 6.76 -10.20 8.62
CA PHE A 7 5.55 -10.19 7.80
C PHE A 7 4.39 -9.74 8.69
N LEU A 8 3.82 -8.57 8.39
CA LEU A 8 2.70 -8.03 9.15
C LEU A 8 1.44 -8.83 8.78
N ARG A 9 0.90 -9.56 9.75
CA ARG A 9 -0.45 -10.13 9.72
C ARG A 9 -1.37 -9.19 10.50
N SER A 10 -2.59 -9.01 10.00
CA SER A 10 -3.72 -8.31 10.64
C SER A 10 -3.91 -6.83 10.28
N SER A 11 -5.16 -6.40 10.43
CA SER A 11 -5.96 -5.58 9.52
C SER A 11 -6.26 -4.14 9.96
N GLU A 12 -5.57 -3.63 10.97
CA GLU A 12 -6.09 -2.46 11.71
C GLU A 12 -5.50 -1.11 11.30
N ASP A 13 -4.41 -1.07 10.51
CA ASP A 13 -3.75 0.19 10.12
C ASP A 13 -3.38 0.27 8.60
N ARG A 14 -4.29 -0.05 7.67
CA ARG A 14 -3.95 -0.15 6.24
C ARG A 14 -4.83 0.70 5.33
N CYS A 15 -4.27 1.65 4.55
CA CYS A 15 -5.03 2.61 3.72
C CYS A 15 -4.47 2.87 2.31
N TYR A 16 -3.53 2.08 1.79
CA TYR A 16 -2.78 2.42 0.55
C TYR A 16 -3.05 1.40 -0.54
N TRP A 17 -3.55 1.77 -1.71
CA TRP A 17 -4.10 0.77 -2.64
C TRP A 17 -3.47 0.80 -4.01
N ILE A 18 -3.44 -0.37 -4.64
CA ILE A 18 -3.25 -0.53 -6.08
C ILE A 18 -4.62 -0.88 -6.72
N PHE A 19 -5.15 -0.04 -7.63
CA PHE A 19 -6.50 -0.18 -8.23
C PHE A 19 -6.46 -0.51 -9.73
N PHE A 20 -7.51 -1.20 -10.23
CA PHE A 20 -7.71 -1.71 -11.60
C PHE A 20 -8.68 -0.83 -12.43
N PRO A 21 -8.49 -0.51 -13.72
CA PRO A 21 -9.56 0.11 -14.50
C PRO A 21 -10.75 -0.86 -14.65
N ARG A 22 -11.90 -0.42 -14.15
CA ARG A 22 -13.27 -0.94 -14.29
C ARG A 22 -13.51 -2.00 -15.38
N PHE A 23 -13.92 -3.18 -14.96
CA PHE A 23 -15.04 -3.93 -15.55
C PHE A 23 -15.67 -4.79 -14.45
N TRP A 24 -16.66 -4.25 -13.72
CA TRP A 24 -17.82 -4.99 -13.21
C TRP A 24 -18.88 -4.04 -12.65
N SER A 25 -20.13 -4.46 -12.77
CA SER A 25 -21.35 -3.64 -12.69
C SER A 25 -22.12 -3.93 -11.39
N PHE A 26 -22.77 -2.88 -10.86
CA PHE A 26 -23.83 -2.83 -9.82
C PHE A 26 -23.58 -3.43 -8.41
N ALA A 27 -23.71 -2.59 -7.37
CA ALA A 27 -24.94 -2.47 -6.56
C ALA A 27 -24.66 -1.59 -5.32
N THR A 28 -25.52 -0.60 -5.11
CA THR A 28 -25.62 0.20 -3.88
C THR A 28 -25.96 -0.68 -2.68
N LEU A 29 -25.34 -0.48 -1.51
CA LEU A 29 -25.99 -0.57 -0.18
C LEU A 29 -25.08 -0.16 1.01
N SER A 30 -25.77 0.19 2.10
CA SER A 30 -25.44 0.95 3.33
C SER A 30 -24.19 0.60 4.16
N PRO A 31 -23.72 1.54 5.03
CA PRO A 31 -22.56 1.34 5.90
C PRO A 31 -22.93 0.58 7.19
N GLN A 32 -22.14 -0.43 7.56
CA GLN A 32 -22.18 -1.02 8.90
C GLN A 32 -20.94 -0.62 9.73
N LYS A 33 -21.19 -0.13 10.94
CA LYS A 33 -20.23 0.23 11.99
C LYS A 33 -19.41 -0.98 12.44
N SER A 34 -18.09 -0.87 12.49
CA SER A 34 -17.22 -1.81 13.20
C SER A 34 -16.95 -1.34 14.64
N ALA A 35 -16.98 -2.28 15.58
CA ALA A 35 -16.70 -2.08 17.00
C ALA A 35 -15.24 -2.44 17.32
N SER A 36 -14.62 -1.68 18.22
CA SER A 36 -13.26 -1.87 18.74
C SER A 36 -13.19 -2.98 19.81
N PRO A 37 -12.02 -3.60 19.98
CA PRO A 37 -11.55 -3.91 21.34
C PRO A 37 -10.12 -3.40 21.62
N ASP A 38 -9.97 -3.03 22.88
CA ASP A 38 -8.83 -2.48 23.61
C ASP A 38 -7.71 -3.52 23.83
N TYR A 39 -6.43 -3.15 23.59
CA TYR A 39 -5.32 -3.73 24.37
C TYR A 39 -4.01 -2.89 24.36
N SER A 40 -3.76 -2.24 25.50
CA SER A 40 -2.49 -2.09 26.23
C SER A 40 -1.14 -2.07 25.47
N ALA A 41 -0.53 -0.87 25.49
CA ALA A 41 0.83 -0.57 25.07
C ALA A 41 1.92 -1.27 25.90
N ARG A 42 2.90 -1.89 25.24
CA ARG A 42 4.21 -2.20 25.85
C ARG A 42 5.40 -2.00 24.89
N HIS A 43 6.13 -0.91 25.17
CA HIS A 43 7.59 -0.72 25.19
C HIS A 43 8.41 -0.67 23.86
N ILE A 44 9.15 0.44 23.78
CA ILE A 44 10.03 1.01 22.73
C ILE A 44 11.37 0.21 22.63
N PRO A 45 12.19 0.32 21.56
CA PRO A 45 13.23 1.36 21.61
C PRO A 45 13.55 2.07 20.27
N THR A 46 14.01 3.29 20.46
CA THR A 46 14.63 4.29 19.58
C THR A 46 15.99 3.85 19.03
N ASN A 47 16.10 3.74 17.70
CA ASN A 47 17.29 4.10 16.88
C ASN A 47 17.07 3.63 15.43
N LEU A 48 16.84 4.57 14.51
CA LEU A 48 16.85 4.34 13.06
C LEU A 48 17.98 5.19 12.48
N GLU A 49 19.12 4.56 12.23
CA GLU A 49 20.18 5.17 11.43
C GLU A 49 19.87 4.90 9.95
N GLN A 50 19.66 5.99 9.21
CA GLN A 50 19.34 5.99 7.79
C GLN A 50 20.54 5.50 6.97
N HIS A 51 20.37 4.44 6.18
CA HIS A 51 21.30 4.12 5.10
C HIS A 51 20.67 4.36 3.72
N PRO A 52 21.41 4.97 2.79
CA PRO A 52 20.85 5.53 1.56
C PRO A 52 20.58 4.46 0.49
N ARG A 53 19.36 4.49 -0.05
CA ARG A 53 18.96 4.18 -1.44
C ARG A 53 19.80 3.14 -2.19
N ASN A 54 19.60 1.86 -1.90
CA ASN A 54 19.93 0.78 -2.84
C ASN A 54 18.90 -0.35 -2.71
N PHE A 55 17.84 -0.26 -3.52
CA PHE A 55 16.74 -1.22 -3.64
C PHE A 55 17.15 -2.55 -4.33
N GLY A 56 18.45 -2.85 -4.41
CA GLY A 56 18.99 -3.89 -5.28
C GLY A 56 19.16 -5.27 -4.65
N ILE A 57 19.43 -5.39 -3.35
CA ILE A 57 19.59 -6.71 -2.70
C ILE A 57 19.29 -6.57 -1.21
N PHE A 58 18.12 -7.02 -0.75
CA PHE A 58 17.90 -7.25 0.68
C PHE A 58 18.60 -8.56 1.06
N GLN A 59 19.89 -8.49 1.42
CA GLN A 59 20.61 -9.68 1.90
C GLN A 59 20.17 -10.02 3.33
N TYR A 60 19.33 -11.04 3.46
CA TYR A 60 19.07 -11.71 4.73
C TYR A 60 20.27 -12.63 5.05
N LYS A 61 20.97 -12.40 6.18
CA LYS A 61 22.04 -13.28 6.67
C LYS A 61 21.50 -14.12 7.82
N ASP A 62 20.95 -15.29 7.51
CA ASP A 62 20.79 -16.38 8.48
C ASP A 62 21.81 -17.50 8.20
N LYS A 63 22.30 -18.15 9.25
CA LYS A 63 23.44 -19.07 9.21
C LYS A 63 23.14 -20.45 8.60
N HIS A 64 21.95 -20.68 8.05
CA HIS A 64 21.63 -21.89 7.29
C HIS A 64 20.74 -21.50 6.09
N GLN A 65 21.25 -21.77 4.88
CA GLN A 65 20.71 -21.40 3.56
C GLN A 65 20.44 -19.91 3.34
N LYS A 66 21.34 -19.30 2.55
CA LYS A 66 21.16 -18.00 1.92
C LYS A 66 20.11 -18.13 0.82
N GLU A 67 18.82 -18.20 1.18
CA GLU A 67 17.76 -17.96 0.19
C GLU A 67 17.89 -16.51 -0.24
N VAL A 68 18.37 -16.32 -1.48
CA VAL A 68 18.47 -15.00 -2.09
C VAL A 68 17.05 -14.57 -2.40
N PHE A 69 16.51 -13.67 -1.59
CA PHE A 69 15.26 -13.01 -1.93
C PHE A 69 15.52 -12.05 -3.10
N GLU A 70 15.00 -12.40 -4.26
CA GLU A 70 15.13 -11.64 -5.50
C GLU A 70 13.77 -11.09 -5.93
N PHE A 71 13.76 -9.83 -6.34
CA PHE A 71 12.59 -9.23 -6.97
C PHE A 71 12.53 -9.64 -8.44
N THR A 72 11.41 -10.19 -8.86
CA THR A 72 11.09 -10.42 -10.28
C THR A 72 10.86 -9.10 -11.03
N SER A 73 10.44 -8.04 -10.33
CA SER A 73 10.31 -6.69 -10.88
C SER A 73 10.34 -5.61 -9.78
N THR A 74 10.63 -4.37 -10.19
CA THR A 74 10.57 -3.20 -9.30
C THR A 74 9.83 -2.06 -9.98
N TYR A 75 9.04 -1.29 -9.23
CA TYR A 75 8.27 -0.16 -9.72
C TYR A 75 8.54 1.07 -8.87
N ASN A 76 8.77 2.22 -9.51
CA ASN A 76 8.90 3.50 -8.82
C ASN A 76 7.82 4.44 -9.35
N VAL A 77 6.92 4.88 -8.47
CA VAL A 77 5.79 5.71 -8.83
C VAL A 77 5.84 7.01 -8.04
N ILE A 78 5.70 8.13 -8.76
CA ILE A 78 5.49 9.44 -8.17
C ILE A 78 4.02 9.78 -8.30
N ALA A 79 3.31 9.77 -7.18
CA ALA A 79 1.89 10.09 -7.13
C ALA A 79 1.70 11.58 -6.84
N THR A 80 0.87 12.23 -7.65
CA THR A 80 0.60 13.67 -7.52
C THR A 80 -0.89 13.95 -7.38
N PRO A 81 -1.27 15.12 -6.82
CA PRO A 81 -2.66 15.54 -6.74
C PRO A 81 -3.31 15.68 -8.13
N LYS A 82 -2.53 15.99 -9.17
CA LYS A 82 -3.04 16.23 -10.53
C LYS A 82 -3.57 14.97 -11.21
N GLN A 83 -3.14 13.80 -10.75
CA GLN A 83 -3.52 12.51 -11.32
C GLN A 83 -4.74 11.90 -10.61
N VAL A 84 -5.31 12.59 -9.62
CA VAL A 84 -6.50 12.12 -8.90
C VAL A 84 -7.75 12.32 -9.76
N VAL A 85 -8.49 11.23 -9.96
CA VAL A 85 -9.76 11.18 -10.69
C VAL A 85 -10.83 10.56 -9.80
N ASN A 86 -12.10 10.86 -10.07
CA ASN A 86 -13.23 10.21 -9.40
C ASN A 86 -13.58 8.84 -10.02
N TYR A 87 -14.65 8.22 -9.53
CA TYR A 87 -15.15 6.93 -10.00
C TYR A 87 -15.55 6.90 -11.49
N ILE A 88 -15.82 8.06 -12.13
CA ILE A 88 -16.11 8.17 -13.56
C ILE A 88 -14.88 8.64 -14.38
N SER A 89 -13.67 8.52 -13.82
CA SER A 89 -12.39 8.88 -14.46
C SER A 89 -12.27 10.37 -14.83
N VAL A 90 -13.04 11.24 -14.19
CA VAL A 90 -12.91 12.69 -14.34
C VAL A 90 -11.91 13.21 -13.31
N ALA A 91 -10.93 14.01 -13.77
CA ALA A 91 -9.95 14.65 -12.90
C ALA A 91 -10.65 15.53 -11.86
N THR A 92 -10.41 15.25 -10.59
CA THR A 92 -10.96 16.03 -9.46
C THR A 92 -9.89 16.89 -8.79
N GLY A 93 -8.62 16.50 -8.95
CA GLY A 93 -7.52 17.09 -8.20
C GLY A 93 -7.49 16.58 -6.76
N GLY A 94 -6.28 16.27 -6.29
CA GLY A 94 -6.04 15.83 -4.92
C GLY A 94 -5.66 16.97 -3.98
N LEU A 95 -5.08 16.60 -2.84
CA LEU A 95 -4.68 17.56 -1.81
C LEU A 95 -3.49 18.41 -2.28
N LYS A 96 -3.69 19.73 -2.41
CA LYS A 96 -2.63 20.66 -2.86
C LYS A 96 -1.39 20.58 -1.97
N GLY A 97 -0.23 20.41 -2.60
CA GLY A 97 1.07 20.32 -1.92
C GLY A 97 1.42 18.93 -1.41
N ALA A 98 0.52 17.95 -1.54
CA ALA A 98 0.85 16.56 -1.25
C ALA A 98 1.62 15.92 -2.41
N ILE A 99 2.53 15.01 -2.09
CA ILE A 99 3.25 14.17 -3.05
C ILE A 99 3.58 12.83 -2.40
N GLY A 100 3.38 11.73 -3.13
CA GLY A 100 3.76 10.39 -2.69
C GLY A 100 4.85 9.81 -3.57
N TYR A 101 5.83 9.18 -2.95
CA TYR A 101 6.86 8.37 -3.59
C TYR A 101 6.63 6.93 -3.16
N TYR A 102 6.48 6.04 -4.14
CA TYR A 102 6.20 4.64 -3.92
C TYR A 102 7.24 3.81 -4.65
N SER A 103 8.00 3.03 -3.91
CA SER A 103 8.94 2.06 -4.44
C SER A 103 8.46 0.66 -4.08
N TYR A 104 8.14 -0.13 -5.10
CA TYR A 104 7.69 -1.51 -4.95
C TYR A 104 8.74 -2.47 -5.48
N GLY A 105 9.00 -3.54 -4.75
CA GLY A 105 9.72 -4.71 -5.22
C GLY A 105 8.78 -5.91 -5.18
N ILE A 106 8.60 -6.57 -6.32
CA ILE A 106 7.70 -7.70 -6.48
C ILE A 106 8.52 -8.97 -6.65
N ASN A 107 8.11 -10.05 -5.99
CA ASN A 107 8.50 -11.41 -6.30
C ASN A 107 7.22 -12.21 -6.61
N SER A 108 6.93 -12.37 -7.90
CA SER A 108 5.72 -13.07 -8.36
C SER A 108 5.80 -14.58 -8.22
N LYS A 109 6.99 -15.17 -8.04
CA LYS A 109 7.14 -16.60 -7.76
C LYS A 109 6.61 -16.95 -6.38
N ASP A 110 6.86 -16.08 -5.41
CA ASP A 110 6.47 -16.27 -4.02
C ASP A 110 5.21 -15.48 -3.61
N ASN A 111 4.60 -14.77 -4.56
CA ASN A 111 3.48 -13.86 -4.35
C ASN A 111 3.76 -12.83 -3.22
N VAL A 112 4.97 -12.26 -3.24
CA VAL A 112 5.45 -11.28 -2.28
C VAL A 112 5.57 -9.91 -2.93
N ILE A 113 5.19 -8.88 -2.20
CA ILE A 113 5.47 -7.48 -2.54
C ILE A 113 6.10 -6.78 -1.34
N CYS A 114 7.25 -6.18 -1.56
CA CYS A 114 7.89 -5.26 -0.64
C CYS A 114 7.67 -3.83 -1.11
N TYR A 115 7.58 -2.90 -0.17
CA TYR A 115 7.26 -1.51 -0.43
C TYR A 115 8.10 -0.60 0.45
N ASP A 116 8.42 0.58 -0.08
CA ASP A 116 8.91 1.75 0.62
C ASP A 116 8.10 2.95 0.11
N ILE A 117 7.30 3.52 1.00
CA ILE A 117 6.33 4.57 0.71
C ILE A 117 6.71 5.78 1.54
N THR A 118 6.96 6.90 0.86
CA THR A 118 7.19 8.21 1.47
C THR A 118 6.12 9.18 1.02
N LEU A 119 5.43 9.82 1.96
CA LEU A 119 4.37 10.79 1.68
C LEU A 119 4.72 12.14 2.30
N LYS A 120 4.65 13.21 1.52
CA LYS A 120 4.92 14.58 1.98
C LYS A 120 3.70 15.46 1.80
N GLY A 121 3.53 16.44 2.69
CA GLY A 121 2.45 17.43 2.58
C GLY A 121 1.05 16.85 2.82
N PHE A 122 0.96 15.65 3.40
CA PHE A 122 -0.31 15.03 3.77
C PHE A 122 -0.94 15.77 4.95
N LYS A 123 -2.26 15.94 4.89
CA LYS A 123 -3.07 16.57 5.93
C LYS A 123 -4.37 15.81 6.10
N GLY A 124 -4.98 15.94 7.27
CA GLY A 124 -6.20 15.24 7.62
C GLY A 124 -5.95 13.84 8.17
N GLU A 125 -7.06 13.14 8.39
CA GLU A 125 -7.08 11.76 8.86
C GLU A 125 -6.94 10.82 7.67
N GLN A 126 -6.29 9.68 7.88
CA GLN A 126 -6.19 8.64 6.86
C GLN A 126 -7.55 7.95 6.76
N VAL A 127 -8.03 7.77 5.53
CA VAL A 127 -9.32 7.11 5.27
C VAL A 127 -9.12 5.99 4.28
N LEU A 128 -10.00 4.98 4.36
CA LEU A 128 -10.00 3.87 3.41
C LEU A 128 -10.55 4.34 2.04
N ALA A 129 -9.95 3.85 0.96
CA ALA A 129 -10.55 3.93 -0.36
C ALA A 129 -11.75 2.97 -0.45
N TYR A 130 -12.70 3.24 -1.34
CA TYR A 130 -13.97 2.51 -1.42
C TYR A 130 -13.92 1.25 -2.29
N GLU A 131 -12.79 0.92 -2.92
CA GLU A 131 -12.65 -0.28 -3.74
C GLU A 131 -11.16 -0.59 -3.95
N TYR A 132 -10.71 -1.75 -3.49
CA TYR A 132 -9.29 -2.02 -3.41
C TYR A 132 -8.93 -3.52 -3.39
N ARG A 133 -7.67 -3.85 -3.73
CA ARG A 133 -7.17 -5.25 -3.82
C ARG A 133 -5.91 -5.56 -2.99
N LEU A 134 -5.14 -4.55 -2.60
CA LEU A 134 -3.92 -4.72 -1.82
C LEU A 134 -3.66 -3.47 -0.98
N ALA A 135 -3.58 -3.60 0.36
CA ALA A 135 -3.10 -2.49 1.18
C ALA A 135 -1.87 -2.74 2.00
N PHE A 136 -1.11 -1.65 2.04
CA PHE A 136 0.03 -1.47 2.88
C PHE A 136 -0.36 -0.80 4.20
N PRO A 137 0.32 -1.18 5.30
CA PRO A 137 0.37 -0.43 6.54
C PRO A 137 0.59 1.06 6.31
N ASN A 138 -0.11 1.87 7.10
CA ASN A 138 -0.11 3.30 6.94
C ASN A 138 1.28 3.91 7.21
N PRO A 139 1.74 4.83 6.34
CA PRO A 139 2.77 5.77 6.70
C PRO A 139 2.50 6.47 8.01
N MET A 140 3.33 6.14 8.99
CA MET A 140 3.37 6.75 10.30
C MET A 140 4.57 7.69 10.33
N ASP A 141 4.41 8.85 10.94
CA ASP A 141 5.45 9.72 11.50
C ASP A 141 4.81 11.06 11.91
N ASP A 142 5.53 11.78 12.75
CA ASP A 142 5.22 12.98 13.53
C ASP A 142 5.68 14.30 12.87
N GLY A 143 6.05 14.26 11.59
CA GLY A 143 6.57 15.40 10.82
C GLY A 143 5.81 15.71 9.51
N PRO A 144 6.35 16.63 8.68
CA PRO A 144 5.78 16.95 7.36
C PRO A 144 5.92 15.81 6.33
N VAL A 145 6.59 14.72 6.71
CA VAL A 145 6.84 13.52 5.93
C VAL A 145 6.36 12.31 6.73
N ARG A 146 5.70 11.36 6.06
CA ARG A 146 5.26 10.09 6.63
C ARG A 146 5.85 8.93 5.84
N ASN A 147 6.30 7.88 6.53
CA ASN A 147 6.97 6.75 5.88
C ASN A 147 6.36 5.41 6.26
N SER A 148 6.36 4.45 5.34
CA SER A 148 6.04 3.05 5.62
C SER A 148 6.86 2.14 4.74
N VAL A 149 7.47 1.14 5.38
CA VAL A 149 8.35 0.16 4.74
C VAL A 149 7.97 -1.22 5.24
N GLY A 150 7.91 -2.19 4.33
CA GLY A 150 7.61 -3.56 4.72
C GLY A 150 7.44 -4.49 3.53
N CYS A 151 7.05 -5.72 3.81
CA CYS A 151 6.69 -6.71 2.80
C CYS A 151 5.40 -7.44 3.19
N LEU A 152 4.58 -7.76 2.19
CA LEU A 152 3.36 -8.54 2.31
C LEU A 152 3.48 -9.78 1.43
N LYS A 153 2.96 -10.90 1.92
CA LYS A 153 2.88 -12.16 1.18
C LYS A 153 1.42 -12.56 1.03
N GLY A 154 1.04 -12.95 -0.18
CA GLY A 154 -0.32 -13.41 -0.45
C GLY A 154 -0.63 -14.78 0.20
N PRO A 155 -1.92 -15.19 0.20
CA PRO A 155 -3.07 -14.50 -0.39
C PRO A 155 -3.42 -13.21 0.36
N PHE A 156 -3.76 -12.16 -0.40
CA PHE A 156 -4.10 -10.85 0.16
C PHE A 156 -5.58 -10.81 0.55
N LYS A 157 -5.90 -9.99 1.55
CA LYS A 157 -7.27 -9.79 2.02
C LYS A 157 -7.52 -8.32 2.27
N THR A 158 -8.69 -7.87 1.85
CA THR A 158 -9.16 -6.50 2.06
C THR A 158 -9.95 -6.34 3.34
N GLY A 159 -10.64 -7.42 3.76
CA GLY A 159 -11.68 -7.35 4.78
C GLY A 159 -12.99 -6.75 4.26
N VAL A 160 -13.06 -6.35 2.99
CA VAL A 160 -14.28 -5.84 2.34
C VAL A 160 -14.91 -6.99 1.59
N LEU A 161 -16.14 -7.34 1.96
CA LEU A 161 -16.90 -8.42 1.34
C LEU A 161 -17.94 -7.87 0.37
N VAL A 162 -17.91 -8.35 -0.86
CA VAL A 162 -18.95 -8.10 -1.88
C VAL A 162 -19.60 -9.44 -2.20
N VAL A 163 -20.90 -9.56 -1.95
CA VAL A 163 -21.65 -10.83 -2.10
C VAL A 163 -20.98 -11.99 -1.33
N GLY A 164 -20.44 -11.68 -0.14
CA GLY A 164 -19.79 -12.68 0.73
C GLY A 164 -18.35 -13.05 0.35
N VAL A 165 -17.77 -12.44 -0.69
CA VAL A 165 -16.40 -12.71 -1.16
C VAL A 165 -15.50 -11.50 -0.91
N ASP A 166 -14.28 -11.72 -0.42
CA ASP A 166 -13.29 -10.65 -0.19
C ASP A 166 -12.87 -10.03 -1.54
N THR A 167 -12.78 -8.70 -1.60
CA THR A 167 -12.46 -8.02 -2.87
C THR A 167 -11.02 -8.26 -3.37
N ALA A 168 -10.13 -8.78 -2.53
CA ALA A 168 -8.79 -9.25 -2.93
C ALA A 168 -8.76 -10.75 -3.24
N ASP A 169 -9.88 -11.47 -3.12
CA ASP A 169 -9.91 -12.88 -3.47
C ASP A 169 -9.50 -13.08 -4.94
N GLY A 170 -8.64 -14.07 -5.17
CA GLY A 170 -8.02 -14.31 -6.48
C GLY A 170 -6.98 -13.28 -6.93
N PHE A 171 -6.68 -12.24 -6.16
CA PHE A 171 -5.61 -11.29 -6.50
C PHE A 171 -4.23 -11.92 -6.28
N HIS A 172 -3.40 -11.84 -7.32
CA HIS A 172 -2.02 -12.32 -7.31
C HIS A 172 -1.08 -11.25 -7.85
N ILE A 173 0.05 -11.03 -7.20
CA ILE A 173 0.98 -9.94 -7.54
C ILE A 173 1.50 -10.01 -8.98
N LYS A 174 1.59 -11.24 -9.53
CA LYS A 174 1.91 -11.47 -10.96
C LYS A 174 1.05 -10.65 -11.93
N GLN A 175 -0.20 -10.34 -11.57
CA GLN A 175 -1.08 -9.52 -12.42
C GLN A 175 -0.49 -8.11 -12.65
N ILE A 176 0.20 -7.54 -11.65
CA ILE A 176 0.89 -6.24 -11.78
C ILE A 176 2.02 -6.34 -12.80
N GLU A 177 2.77 -7.45 -12.79
CA GLU A 177 3.83 -7.68 -13.76
C GLU A 177 3.27 -7.85 -15.16
N GLU A 178 2.15 -8.55 -15.31
CA GLU A 178 1.50 -8.82 -16.60
C GLU A 178 0.97 -7.52 -17.25
N ASN A 179 0.38 -6.61 -16.48
CA ASN A 179 -0.12 -5.33 -16.99
C ASN A 179 -0.03 -4.21 -15.95
N ALA A 180 1.16 -3.64 -15.75
CA ALA A 180 1.39 -2.58 -14.76
C ALA A 180 0.51 -1.33 -14.97
N GLU A 181 0.20 -0.97 -16.22
CA GLU A 181 -0.63 0.19 -16.54
C GLU A 181 -2.12 -0.02 -16.21
N ALA A 182 -2.54 -1.26 -15.93
CA ALA A 182 -3.83 -1.52 -15.30
C ALA A 182 -3.83 -1.16 -13.81
N PHE A 183 -2.71 -0.75 -13.22
CA PHE A 183 -2.59 -0.56 -11.78
C PHE A 183 -2.13 0.85 -11.42
N PHE A 184 -2.82 1.52 -10.50
CA PHE A 184 -2.36 2.78 -9.93
C PHE A 184 -2.28 2.72 -8.42
N THR A 185 -1.33 3.43 -7.84
CA THR A 185 -1.23 3.62 -6.40
C THR A 185 -1.85 4.94 -5.97
N ASP A 186 -2.54 4.97 -4.84
CA ASP A 186 -3.09 6.19 -4.28
C ASP A 186 -2.94 6.30 -2.76
N MET A 187 -3.37 7.43 -2.24
CA MET A 187 -3.55 7.68 -0.82
C MET A 187 -4.75 8.60 -0.63
N HIS A 188 -5.57 8.35 0.39
CA HIS A 188 -6.77 9.12 0.68
C HIS A 188 -6.66 9.82 2.04
N SER A 189 -7.32 10.97 2.16
CA SER A 189 -7.48 11.66 3.45
C SER A 189 -8.91 12.12 3.64
N SER A 190 -9.29 12.42 4.88
CA SER A 190 -10.57 13.05 5.20
C SER A 190 -10.77 14.40 4.50
N LEU A 191 -9.68 15.06 4.07
CA LEU A 191 -9.71 16.32 3.33
C LEU A 191 -9.71 16.15 1.80
N ALA A 192 -9.47 14.94 1.31
CA ALA A 192 -9.43 14.61 -0.11
C ALA A 192 -9.90 13.16 -0.32
N VAL A 193 -11.21 12.95 -0.14
CA VAL A 193 -11.85 11.63 -0.22
C VAL A 193 -11.71 10.94 -1.59
N PRO A 194 -11.77 11.64 -2.74
CA PRO A 194 -11.46 11.02 -4.03
C PRO A 194 -10.00 10.58 -4.18
N GLY A 195 -9.10 11.10 -3.34
CA GLY A 195 -7.67 10.82 -3.33
C GLY A 195 -6.86 12.06 -2.96
N THR A 196 -5.93 11.95 -2.03
CA THR A 196 -4.89 12.94 -1.74
C THR A 196 -3.87 13.00 -2.89
N VAL A 197 -3.36 11.84 -3.30
CA VAL A 197 -2.43 11.68 -4.43
C VAL A 197 -2.75 10.38 -5.16
N ARG A 198 -2.47 10.34 -6.47
CA ARG A 198 -2.56 9.13 -7.29
C ARG A 198 -1.39 9.06 -8.25
N GLY A 199 -0.91 7.86 -8.56
CA GLY A 199 0.16 7.64 -9.53
C GLY A 199 -0.06 6.31 -10.26
N GLN A 200 0.04 6.32 -11.58
CA GLN A 200 -0.07 5.12 -12.40
C GLN A 200 1.23 4.32 -12.32
N LEU A 201 1.15 2.99 -12.19
CA LEU A 201 2.31 2.13 -12.38
C LEU A 201 2.62 2.04 -13.88
N SER A 202 3.89 2.07 -14.22
CA SER A 202 4.42 1.82 -15.55
C SER A 202 5.61 0.90 -15.44
N ARG A 203 5.90 0.12 -16.49
CA ARG A 203 7.14 -0.65 -16.57
C ARG A 203 8.35 0.25 -16.80
#